data_AF-A0A183N364-F1
#
_entry.id   AF-A0A183N364-F1
#
_cell.length_a   1.000
_cell.length_b   1.000
_cell.length_c   1.000
_cell.angle_alpha   90.00
_cell.angle_beta   90.00
_cell.angle_gamma   90.00
#
_symmetry.space_group_name_H-M   'P 1'
#
loop_
_entity.id
_entity.type
_entity.pdbx_description
1 polymer ?
#
loop_
_entity_poly.entity_id
_entity_poly.type
_entity_poly.pdbx_seq_one_letter_code
_entity_poly.pdbx_strand_id
1 'polypeptide(L)'
;MKQLYDTTKKRSRKYSKPERPVKDKQCKTITEIQEQRNRWVEYYEELFNKPAPLNPPKIEAAPTDLPIDVTPPTTGDIRTAIRQIKCGNAAEPHNIPAKALKSDIEANASVLPVLFREI
;
A
#
# COMPACT_ATOMS: atom_id res chain seq x y z
N MET A 1 0.05 13.85 -1.35
CA MET A 1 -0.68 12.70 -1.95
C MET A 1 -0.48 12.52 -3.47
N LYS A 2 -0.70 13.54 -4.31
CA LYS A 2 -0.64 13.40 -5.78
C LYS A 2 0.74 12.97 -6.31
N GLN A 3 1.83 13.52 -5.76
CA GLN A 3 3.20 13.16 -6.14
C GLN A 3 3.57 11.69 -5.84
N LEU A 4 3.12 11.16 -4.71
CA LEU A 4 3.35 9.76 -4.33
C LEU A 4 2.68 8.81 -5.34
N TYR A 5 1.42 9.10 -5.68
CA TYR A 5 0.66 8.37 -6.68
C TYR A 5 1.33 8.41 -8.06
N ASP A 6 1.75 9.59 -8.52
CA ASP A 6 2.38 9.76 -9.84
C ASP A 6 3.74 9.04 -9.91
N THR A 7 4.51 9.05 -8.83
CA THR A 7 5.82 8.37 -8.75
C THR A 7 5.66 6.85 -8.72
N THR A 8 4.73 6.34 -7.92
CA THR A 8 4.43 4.90 -7.85
C THR A 8 3.85 4.37 -9.17
N LYS A 9 2.96 5.15 -9.82
CA LYS A 9 2.41 4.84 -11.14
C LYS A 9 3.47 4.82 -12.24
N LYS A 10 4.48 5.69 -12.18
CA LYS A 10 5.62 5.66 -13.10
C LYS A 10 6.50 4.42 -12.91
N ARG A 11 6.65 3.94 -11.66
CA ARG A 11 7.41 2.73 -11.32
C ARG A 11 6.65 1.43 -11.64
N SER A 12 5.32 1.40 -11.49
CA SER A 12 4.49 0.20 -11.73
C SER A 12 4.19 -0.09 -13.20
N ARG A 13 4.51 0.84 -14.12
CA ARG A 13 4.23 0.75 -15.57
C ARG A 13 4.80 -0.49 -16.28
N LYS A 14 5.70 -1.24 -15.63
CA LYS A 14 6.34 -2.46 -16.16
C LYS A 14 5.56 -3.76 -15.92
N TYR A 15 4.50 -3.78 -15.12
CA TYR A 15 3.71 -4.99 -14.84
C TYR A 15 2.29 -4.85 -15.42
N SER A 16 2.00 -5.58 -16.51
CA SER A 16 0.76 -5.44 -17.28
C SER A 16 -0.31 -6.51 -16.96
N LYS A 17 -0.05 -7.42 -16.03
CA LYS A 17 -1.03 -8.46 -15.66
C LYS A 17 -1.14 -8.58 -14.14
N PRO A 18 -2.34 -8.36 -13.56
CA PRO A 18 -2.61 -8.76 -12.19
C PRO A 18 -2.40 -10.27 -12.07
N GLU A 19 -1.67 -10.71 -11.05
CA GLU A 19 -1.40 -12.13 -10.77
C GLU A 19 -2.68 -12.90 -10.40
N ARG A 20 -3.74 -12.17 -10.01
CA ARG A 20 -5.07 -12.73 -9.69
C ARG A 20 -6.16 -12.05 -10.53
N PRO A 21 -7.01 -12.82 -11.23
CA PRO A 21 -8.16 -12.28 -11.92
C PRO A 21 -9.16 -11.70 -10.91
N VAL A 22 -9.67 -10.50 -11.17
CA VAL A 22 -10.77 -9.93 -10.37
C VAL A 22 -12.06 -10.63 -10.76
N LYS A 23 -12.88 -10.96 -9.78
CA LYS A 23 -14.19 -11.58 -9.98
C LYS A 23 -15.31 -10.60 -9.63
N ASP A 24 -16.40 -10.66 -10.38
CA ASP A 24 -17.63 -9.97 -10.05
C ASP A 24 -18.39 -10.65 -8.89
N LYS A 25 -19.56 -10.10 -8.54
CA LYS A 25 -20.43 -10.66 -7.47
C LYS A 25 -20.98 -12.06 -7.82
N GLN A 26 -20.97 -12.45 -9.09
CA GLN A 26 -21.41 -13.76 -9.59
C GLN A 26 -20.22 -14.73 -9.80
N CYS A 27 -19.04 -14.42 -9.23
CA CYS A 27 -17.80 -15.19 -9.35
C CYS A 27 -17.24 -15.30 -10.78
N LYS A 28 -17.73 -14.49 -11.73
CA LYS A 28 -17.23 -14.46 -13.11
C LYS A 28 -15.97 -13.61 -13.18
N THR A 29 -15.00 -14.07 -13.95
CA THR A 29 -13.74 -13.36 -14.15
C THR A 29 -13.95 -12.11 -15.00
N ILE A 30 -13.51 -10.97 -14.47
CA ILE A 30 -13.49 -9.67 -15.15
C ILE A 30 -12.14 -9.54 -15.87
N THR A 31 -12.17 -9.36 -17.18
CA THR A 31 -10.97 -9.23 -18.04
C THR A 31 -10.73 -7.80 -18.51
N GLU A 32 -11.75 -6.94 -18.48
CA GLU A 32 -11.67 -5.55 -18.90
C GLU A 32 -11.28 -4.60 -17.76
N ILE A 33 -10.35 -3.66 -18.02
CA ILE A 33 -9.85 -2.70 -17.03
C ILE A 33 -10.96 -1.76 -16.53
N GLN A 34 -11.89 -1.37 -17.39
CA GLN A 34 -13.01 -0.49 -17.02
C GLN A 34 -13.97 -1.21 -16.08
N GLU A 35 -14.37 -2.44 -16.40
CA GLU A 35 -15.20 -3.26 -15.52
C GLU A 35 -14.52 -3.54 -14.18
N GLN A 36 -13.20 -3.78 -14.17
CA GLN A 36 -12.46 -3.95 -12.93
C GLN A 36 -12.53 -2.68 -12.05
N ARG A 37 -12.43 -1.49 -12.64
CA ARG A 37 -12.59 -0.23 -11.91
C ARG A 37 -14.00 -0.06 -11.37
N ASN A 38 -15.03 -0.37 -12.16
CA ASN A 38 -16.42 -0.30 -11.70
C ASN A 38 -16.64 -1.26 -10.52
N ARG A 39 -16.08 -2.47 -10.59
CA ARG A 39 -16.14 -3.43 -9.47
C ARG A 39 -15.44 -2.90 -8.21
N TRP A 40 -14.33 -2.19 -8.36
CA TRP A 40 -13.66 -1.52 -7.23
C TRP A 40 -14.54 -0.43 -6.62
N VAL A 41 -15.17 0.41 -7.43
CA VAL A 41 -16.09 1.47 -6.94
C VAL A 41 -17.22 0.86 -6.13
N GLU A 42 -17.91 -0.15 -6.66
CA GLU A 42 -18.98 -0.85 -5.94
C GLU A 42 -18.52 -1.47 -4.61
N TYR A 43 -17.33 -2.10 -4.60
CA TYR A 43 -16.80 -2.72 -3.39
C TYR A 43 -16.52 -1.68 -2.30
N TYR A 44 -15.94 -0.54 -2.67
CA TYR A 44 -15.67 0.53 -1.73
C TYR A 44 -16.96 1.22 -1.25
N GLU A 45 -17.92 1.45 -2.14
CA GLU A 45 -19.24 1.96 -1.74
C GLU A 45 -19.92 1.01 -0.75
N GLU A 46 -19.90 -0.30 -0.98
CA GLU A 46 -20.47 -1.28 -0.05
C GLU A 46 -19.72 -1.29 1.29
N LEU A 47 -18.40 -1.16 1.28
CA LEU A 47 -17.58 -1.11 2.48
C LEU A 47 -17.84 0.15 3.33
N PHE A 48 -17.94 1.32 2.69
CA PHE A 48 -18.07 2.61 3.37
C PHE A 48 -19.51 2.96 3.74
N ASN A 49 -20.50 2.44 3.00
CA ASN A 49 -21.92 2.66 3.31
C ASN A 49 -22.51 1.57 4.22
N LYS A 50 -21.71 0.59 4.64
CA LYS A 50 -22.15 -0.43 5.59
C LYS A 50 -22.41 0.22 6.96
N PRO A 51 -23.62 0.08 7.54
CA PRO A 51 -23.91 0.62 8.85
C PRO A 51 -23.02 -0.05 9.91
N ALA A 52 -22.67 0.72 10.94
CA ALA A 52 -21.93 0.20 12.08
C ALA A 52 -22.68 -1.00 12.68
N PRO A 53 -21.98 -2.10 13.02
CA PRO A 53 -22.62 -3.24 13.65
C PRO A 53 -23.29 -2.80 14.96
N LEU A 54 -24.56 -3.20 15.16
CA LEU A 54 -25.37 -2.89 16.36
C LEU A 54 -24.68 -3.30 17.66
N ASN A 55 -23.85 -4.34 17.60
CA ASN A 55 -23.02 -4.80 18.69
C ASN A 55 -21.57 -4.45 18.35
N PRO A 56 -21.07 -3.27 18.75
CA PRO A 56 -19.65 -2.99 18.63
C PRO A 56 -18.88 -4.04 19.44
N PRO A 57 -17.77 -4.59 18.91
CA PRO A 57 -16.92 -5.46 19.69
C PRO A 57 -16.44 -4.69 20.93
N LYS A 58 -16.57 -5.30 22.10
CA LYS A 58 -16.09 -4.72 23.35
C LYS A 58 -14.56 -4.85 23.37
N ILE A 59 -13.88 -3.91 22.72
CA ILE A 59 -12.42 -3.84 22.67
C ILE A 59 -11.97 -3.08 23.91
N GLU A 60 -11.23 -3.76 24.79
CA GLU A 60 -10.56 -3.14 25.92
C GLU A 60 -9.54 -2.13 25.40
N ALA A 61 -9.56 -0.89 25.90
CA ALA A 61 -8.68 0.16 25.42
C ALA A 61 -7.22 -0.23 25.67
N ALA A 62 -6.42 -0.31 24.61
CA ALA A 62 -4.99 -0.51 24.75
C ALA A 62 -4.38 0.70 25.49
N PRO A 63 -3.38 0.48 26.39
CA PRO A 63 -2.64 1.56 27.02
C PRO A 63 -2.10 2.53 25.97
N THR A 64 -2.44 3.82 26.11
CA THR A 64 -2.22 4.87 25.10
C THR A 64 -0.77 5.38 25.05
N ASP A 65 0.07 5.02 26.03
CA ASP A 65 1.43 5.53 26.15
C ASP A 65 2.47 4.62 25.49
N LEU A 66 2.32 4.38 24.19
CA LEU A 66 3.48 4.01 23.39
C LEU A 66 4.02 5.32 22.80
N PRO A 67 5.17 5.84 23.28
CA PRO A 67 5.80 6.98 22.62
C PRO A 67 6.21 6.55 21.21
N ILE A 68 5.38 6.94 20.24
CA ILE A 68 5.69 6.81 18.82
C ILE A 68 6.60 7.98 18.50
N ASP A 69 7.84 7.67 18.11
CA ASP A 69 8.74 8.67 17.59
C ASP A 69 8.19 9.21 16.27
N VAL A 70 7.72 10.47 16.29
CA VAL A 70 7.22 11.20 15.12
C VAL A 70 8.35 11.88 14.34
N THR A 71 9.60 11.65 14.73
CA THR A 71 10.75 12.21 14.01
C THR A 71 10.85 11.58 12.62
N PRO A 72 10.96 12.38 11.55
CA PRO A 72 11.14 11.85 10.22
C PRO A 72 12.40 10.98 10.15
N PRO A 73 12.32 9.78 9.53
CA PRO A 73 13.44 8.85 9.47
C PRO A 73 14.62 9.44 8.69
N THR A 74 15.84 9.20 9.16
CA THR A 74 17.05 9.68 8.49
C THR A 74 17.39 8.82 7.27
N THR A 75 18.21 9.36 6.36
CA THR A 75 18.76 8.60 5.22
C THR A 75 19.47 7.31 5.68
N GLY A 76 20.15 7.34 6.83
CA GLY A 76 20.83 6.17 7.40
C GLY A 76 19.86 5.09 7.89
N ASP A 77 18.76 5.50 8.52
CA ASP A 77 17.71 4.58 9.00
C ASP A 77 17.03 3.89 7.83
N ILE A 78 16.69 4.65 6.78
CA ILE A 78 16.06 4.13 5.57
C ILE A 78 16.99 3.15 4.84
N ARG A 79 18.28 3.49 4.71
CA ARG A 79 19.27 2.60 4.09
C ARG A 79 19.38 1.27 4.83
N THR A 80 19.40 1.33 6.16
CA THR A 80 19.49 0.15 7.02
C THR A 80 18.22 -0.69 6.95
N ALA A 81 17.06 -0.04 7.01
CA ALA A 81 15.76 -0.69 6.86
C ALA A 81 15.65 -1.43 5.51
N ILE A 82 15.99 -0.77 4.40
CA ILE A 82 15.96 -1.38 3.05
C ILE A 82 16.86 -2.62 2.97
N ARG A 83 18.04 -2.60 3.61
CA ARG A 83 18.94 -3.77 3.66
C ARG A 83 18.30 -4.96 4.40
N GLN A 84 17.58 -4.67 5.49
CA GLN A 84 16.91 -5.69 6.33
C GLN A 84 15.64 -6.26 5.71
N ILE A 85 15.04 -5.61 4.71
CA ILE A 85 13.83 -6.11 4.03
C ILE A 85 14.07 -7.52 3.50
N LYS A 86 13.29 -8.51 3.96
CA LYS A 86 13.34 -9.86 3.39
C LYS A 86 12.66 -9.86 2.01
N CYS A 87 13.34 -10.36 0.99
CA CYS A 87 12.74 -10.60 -0.33
C CYS A 87 11.92 -11.89 -0.29
N GLY A 88 10.75 -11.86 0.36
CA GLY A 88 9.75 -12.92 0.31
C GLY A 88 8.46 -12.44 -0.36
N ASN A 89 7.60 -13.36 -0.79
CA ASN A 89 6.41 -13.19 -1.65
C ASN A 89 5.31 -12.22 -1.16
N ALA A 90 5.54 -11.38 -0.16
CA ALA A 90 4.57 -10.39 0.28
C ALA A 90 4.51 -9.22 -0.73
N ALA A 91 3.55 -9.29 -1.64
CA ALA A 91 3.15 -8.14 -2.44
C ALA A 91 2.50 -7.11 -1.51
N GLU A 92 3.17 -5.97 -1.35
CA GLU A 92 2.63 -4.78 -0.71
C GLU A 92 1.31 -4.38 -1.41
N PRO A 93 0.32 -3.76 -0.73
CA PRO A 93 -0.96 -3.34 -1.32
C PRO A 93 -0.87 -2.51 -2.62
N HIS A 94 0.32 -2.05 -2.99
CA HIS A 94 0.63 -1.32 -4.22
C HIS A 94 1.39 -2.12 -5.28
N ASN A 95 1.55 -3.44 -5.12
CA ASN A 95 2.29 -4.34 -6.02
C ASN A 95 3.76 -3.91 -6.25
N ILE A 96 4.37 -3.18 -5.31
CA ILE A 96 5.79 -2.85 -5.37
C ILE A 96 6.55 -4.04 -4.76
N PRO A 97 7.38 -4.76 -5.53
CA PRO A 97 8.14 -5.85 -4.97
C PRO A 97 9.23 -5.31 -4.05
N ALA A 98 9.42 -5.93 -2.88
CA ALA A 98 10.53 -5.67 -1.96
C ALA A 98 11.90 -5.64 -2.66
N LYS A 99 12.05 -6.45 -3.73
CA LYS A 99 13.24 -6.50 -4.58
C LYS A 99 13.53 -5.17 -5.31
N ALA A 100 12.52 -4.39 -5.68
CA ALA A 100 12.68 -3.08 -6.31
C ALA A 100 13.17 -2.01 -5.32
N LEU A 101 12.79 -2.11 -4.04
CA LEU A 101 13.33 -1.23 -3.01
C LEU A 101 14.82 -1.52 -2.75
N LYS A 102 15.21 -2.80 -2.83
CA LYS A 102 16.60 -3.24 -2.68
C LYS A 102 17.51 -3.00 -3.89
N SER A 103 16.96 -2.91 -5.11
CA SER A 103 17.79 -2.76 -6.32
C SER A 103 18.46 -1.39 -6.44
N ASP A 104 17.90 -0.36 -5.81
CA ASP A 104 18.44 1.00 -5.85
C ASP A 104 18.33 1.69 -4.48
N ILE A 105 19.15 1.22 -3.54
CA ILE A 105 19.13 1.65 -2.14
C ILE A 105 19.45 3.15 -2.04
N GLU A 106 20.38 3.66 -2.84
CA GLU A 106 20.85 5.04 -2.76
C GLU A 106 19.81 6.02 -3.33
N ALA A 107 19.20 5.69 -4.48
CA ALA A 107 18.11 6.52 -5.01
C ALA A 107 16.87 6.49 -4.10
N ASN A 108 16.60 5.38 -3.42
CA ASN A 108 15.48 5.31 -2.49
C ASN A 108 15.78 6.05 -1.17
N ALA A 109 17.00 5.94 -0.63
CA ALA A 109 17.40 6.63 0.60
C ALA A 109 17.50 8.16 0.44
N SER A 110 17.65 8.67 -0.78
CA SER A 110 17.62 10.11 -1.08
C SER A 110 16.20 10.66 -1.29
N VAL A 111 15.28 9.86 -1.86
CA VAL A 111 13.91 10.32 -2.20
C VAL A 111 12.92 10.13 -1.04
N LEU A 112 13.01 9.02 -0.32
CA LEU A 112 12.06 8.67 0.75
C LEU A 112 12.05 9.67 1.93
N PRO A 113 13.18 10.22 2.43
CA PRO A 113 13.15 11.21 3.50
C PRO A 113 12.36 12.47 3.13
N VAL A 114 12.42 12.90 1.86
CA VAL A 114 11.69 14.06 1.37
C VAL A 114 10.19 13.77 1.33
N LEU A 115 9.81 12.56 0.92
CA LEU A 115 8.41 12.14 0.87
C LEU A 115 7.79 12.00 2.27
N PHE A 116 8.55 11.54 3.27
CA PHE A 116 8.05 11.40 4.64
C PHE A 116 7.87 12.73 5.38
N ARG A 117 8.45 13.84 4.89
CA ARG A 117 8.25 15.19 5.46
C ARG A 117 6.96 15.87 5.00
N GLU A 118 6.36 15.37 3.92
CA GLU A 118 5.16 15.94 3.27
C GLU A 118 3.86 15.24 3.71
N ILE A 119 3.92 14.46 4.79
CA ILE A 119 2.81 13.71 5.41
C ILE A 119 2.53 14.33 6.77
#